data_AF-A0A2N2NIP7-F1
#
_entry.id   AF-A0A2N2NIP7-F1
#
_cell.length_a   1.000
_cell.length_b   1.000
_cell.length_c   1.000
_cell.angle_alpha   90.00
_cell.angle_beta   90.00
_cell.angle_gamma   90.00
#
_symmetry.space_group_name_H-M   'P 1'
#
loop_
_entity.id
_entity.type
_entity.pdbx_description
1 polymer ?
#
loop_
_entity_poly.entity_id
_entity_poly.type
_entity_poly.pdbx_seq_one_letter_code
_entity_poly.pdbx_strand_id
1 'polypeptide(L)'
;MINSSTTQAVIEIKKNSRCPICQTEFLQVQETEMNEKFMMCPVCGVKFKSAPSSDHLMFVETPINFPNNLVGLWLSRAQIGKALHDYRMMSNQNGVNRQESRKTVNIPTANPLRAQAVRKARSLILDGKSPDYVQKQLSEEMQLSRYAIEEIIQDALAVRKAHQKQKLQKVIYSLFAIFLIVVVAYFALMLIY
;
A
#
# COMPACT_ATOMS: atom_id res chain seq x y z
N MET A 1 -7.99 48.16 24.27
CA MET A 1 -8.41 46.75 24.39
C MET A 1 -7.96 46.04 23.12
N ILE A 2 -6.90 45.25 23.22
CA ILE A 2 -6.27 44.56 22.08
C ILE A 2 -7.02 43.24 21.91
N ASN A 3 -7.83 43.13 20.86
CA ASN A 3 -8.50 41.89 20.50
C ASN A 3 -7.43 40.93 19.94
N SER A 4 -6.98 39.99 20.76
CA SER A 4 -6.16 38.86 20.34
C SER A 4 -7.02 37.92 19.51
N SER A 5 -6.96 38.09 18.18
CA SER A 5 -7.37 37.08 17.21
C SER A 5 -6.41 35.89 17.32
N THR A 6 -6.72 34.96 18.23
CA THR A 6 -6.19 33.60 18.19
C THR A 6 -6.62 32.97 16.88
N THR A 7 -5.76 33.09 15.88
CA THR A 7 -5.70 32.23 14.71
C THR A 7 -5.58 30.79 15.21
N GLN A 8 -6.74 30.14 15.36
CA GLN A 8 -6.81 28.69 15.49
C GLN A 8 -6.17 28.14 14.22
N ALA A 9 -4.90 27.73 14.33
CA ALA A 9 -4.22 26.99 13.28
C ALA A 9 -5.07 25.75 13.00
N VAL A 10 -5.79 25.79 11.89
CA VAL A 10 -6.58 24.66 11.41
C VAL A 10 -5.60 23.51 11.22
N ILE A 11 -5.65 22.58 12.17
CA ILE A 11 -4.81 21.39 12.21
C ILE A 11 -5.18 20.55 10.99
N GLU A 12 -4.45 20.72 9.90
CA GLU A 12 -4.63 19.92 8.68
C GLU A 12 -3.95 18.56 8.89
N ILE A 13 -4.55 17.75 9.76
CA ILE A 13 -4.15 16.35 9.94
C ILE A 13 -4.42 15.68 8.59
N LYS A 14 -3.35 15.23 7.90
CA LYS A 14 -3.49 14.46 6.67
C LYS A 14 -4.35 13.23 6.95
N LYS A 15 -5.62 13.33 6.57
CA LYS A 15 -6.72 12.39 6.86
C LYS A 15 -6.50 10.97 6.31
N ASN A 16 -5.42 10.76 5.55
CA ASN A 16 -5.14 9.55 4.76
C ASN A 16 -3.83 8.86 5.17
N SER A 17 -3.39 8.99 6.42
CA SER A 17 -2.17 8.30 6.87
C SER A 17 -2.47 6.88 7.36
N ARG A 18 -1.74 5.89 6.83
CA ARG A 18 -1.80 4.50 7.33
C ARG A 18 -1.11 4.40 8.68
N CYS A 19 -1.57 3.47 9.51
CA CYS A 19 -0.89 3.21 10.78
C CYS A 19 0.56 2.76 10.54
N PRO A 20 1.57 3.41 11.15
CA PRO A 20 2.98 3.05 10.95
C PRO A 20 3.35 1.70 11.58
N ILE A 21 2.50 1.14 12.46
CA ILE A 21 2.73 -0.15 13.12
C ILE A 21 2.18 -1.31 12.29
N CYS A 22 0.87 -1.30 12.01
CA CYS A 22 0.20 -2.42 11.34
C CYS A 22 0.07 -2.24 9.82
N GLN A 23 0.11 -1.01 9.31
CA GLN A 23 -0.02 -0.66 7.88
C GLN A 23 -1.30 -1.16 7.18
N THR A 24 -2.23 -1.77 7.93
CA THR A 24 -3.46 -2.39 7.41
C THR A 24 -4.53 -1.36 7.09
N GLU A 25 -4.78 -0.42 8.00
CA GLU A 25 -5.84 0.59 7.86
C GLU A 25 -5.34 2.03 8.08
N PHE A 26 -6.17 2.98 7.65
CA PHE A 26 -5.96 4.40 7.86
C PHE A 26 -6.25 4.79 9.31
N LEU A 27 -5.51 5.78 9.79
CA LEU A 27 -5.71 6.36 11.12
C LEU A 27 -6.99 7.19 11.13
N GLN A 28 -7.81 6.98 12.16
CA GLN A 28 -9.03 7.74 12.41
C GLN A 28 -8.72 8.89 13.36
N VAL A 29 -9.21 10.10 13.07
CA VAL A 29 -9.04 11.25 13.97
C VAL A 29 -10.14 11.21 15.03
N GLN A 30 -9.75 11.18 16.31
CA GLN A 30 -10.65 11.37 17.44
C GLN A 30 -10.34 12.72 18.10
N GLU A 31 -11.37 13.52 18.31
CA GLU A 31 -11.30 14.77 19.06
C GLU A 31 -11.83 14.50 20.47
N THR A 32 -11.05 14.86 21.48
CA THR A 32 -11.46 14.75 22.88
C THR A 32 -12.16 16.02 23.34
N GLU A 33 -12.86 15.94 24.48
CA GLU A 33 -13.58 17.08 25.09
C GLU A 33 -12.68 18.30 25.35
N MET A 34 -11.35 18.11 25.41
CA MET A 34 -10.36 19.19 25.57
C MET A 34 -9.86 19.79 24.23
N ASN A 35 -10.52 19.51 23.10
CA ASN A 35 -10.08 19.86 21.74
C ASN A 35 -8.70 19.30 21.35
N GLU A 36 -8.18 18.30 22.07
CA GLU A 36 -6.99 17.58 21.64
C GLU A 36 -7.38 16.55 20.56
N LYS A 37 -6.76 16.68 19.39
CA LYS A 37 -6.94 15.76 18.26
C LYS A 37 -5.92 14.65 18.31
N PHE A 38 -6.42 13.43 18.43
CA PHE A 38 -5.64 12.19 18.38
C PHE A 38 -5.90 11.46 17.08
N MET A 39 -4.93 10.68 16.64
CA MET A 39 -5.11 9.69 15.59
C MET A 39 -5.10 8.31 16.23
N MET A 40 -6.09 7.47 15.93
CA MET A 40 -6.19 6.11 16.43
C MET A 40 -6.19 5.12 15.27
N CYS A 41 -5.48 4.01 15.43
CA CYS A 41 -5.63 2.88 14.53
C CYS A 41 -6.74 1.94 15.01
N PRO A 42 -7.77 1.65 14.20
CA PRO A 42 -8.85 0.73 14.59
C PRO A 42 -8.39 -0.73 14.72
N VAL A 43 -7.26 -1.10 14.12
CA VAL A 43 -6.76 -2.49 14.11
C VAL A 43 -5.85 -2.79 15.29
N CYS A 44 -4.88 -1.91 15.58
CA CYS A 44 -3.92 -2.14 16.67
C CYS A 44 -4.21 -1.31 17.93
N GLY A 45 -5.23 -0.44 17.91
CA GLY A 45 -5.63 0.36 19.06
C GLY A 45 -4.65 1.47 19.45
N VAL A 46 -3.57 1.66 18.70
CA VAL A 46 -2.52 2.63 19.05
C VAL A 46 -3.03 4.05 18.83
N LYS A 47 -2.77 4.92 19.80
CA LYS A 47 -3.09 6.35 19.74
C LYS A 47 -1.83 7.19 19.51
N PHE A 48 -1.95 8.13 18.58
CA PHE A 48 -0.89 9.03 18.15
C PHE A 48 -1.33 10.48 18.36
N LYS A 49 -0.41 11.35 18.80
CA LYS A 49 -0.51 12.80 18.60
C LYS A 49 0.26 13.18 17.33
N SER A 50 -0.33 14.07 16.51
CA SER A 50 0.36 14.65 15.36
C SER A 50 1.01 15.97 15.76
N ALA A 51 2.23 16.23 15.30
CA ALA A 51 2.82 17.55 15.45
C ALA A 51 2.09 18.55 14.53
N PRO A 52 1.92 19.83 14.93
CA PRO A 52 1.20 20.82 14.13
C PRO A 52 1.90 21.20 12.82
N SER A 53 3.24 21.15 12.80
CA SER A 53 4.08 21.68 11.73
C SER A 53 4.99 20.64 11.09
N SER A 54 4.88 19.35 11.47
CA SER A 54 5.76 18.31 10.94
C SER A 54 5.08 16.94 10.85
N ASP A 55 5.63 16.05 10.02
CA ASP A 55 5.19 14.66 9.87
C ASP A 55 5.60 13.76 11.07
N HIS A 56 5.95 14.35 12.22
CA HIS A 56 6.28 13.63 13.44
C HIS A 56 5.00 13.20 14.18
N LEU A 57 5.04 11.97 14.67
CA LEU A 57 4.00 11.34 15.45
C LEU A 57 4.56 11.00 16.83
N MET A 58 3.77 11.24 17.87
CA MET A 58 4.09 10.83 19.23
C MET A 58 3.12 9.75 19.69
N PHE A 59 3.67 8.65 20.18
CA PHE A 59 2.89 7.57 20.78
C PHE A 59 2.37 7.99 22.15
N VAL A 60 1.04 7.99 22.31
CA VAL A 60 0.37 8.28 23.59
C VAL A 60 -0.01 6.99 24.29
N GLU A 61 -0.62 6.08 23.55
CA GLU A 61 -1.00 4.74 24.03
C GLU A 61 -0.48 3.71 23.05
N THR A 62 0.20 2.70 23.57
CA THR A 62 0.76 1.59 22.81
C THR A 62 0.31 0.26 23.40
N PRO A 63 0.24 -0.83 22.61
CA PRO A 63 -0.08 -2.15 23.13
C PRO A 63 0.98 -2.62 24.14
N ILE A 64 0.59 -3.51 25.05
CA ILE A 64 1.41 -4.00 26.19
C ILE A 64 2.79 -4.54 25.77
N ASN A 65 2.93 -5.02 24.52
CA ASN A 65 4.18 -5.59 23.98
C ASN A 65 4.96 -4.61 23.06
N PHE A 66 4.72 -3.31 23.16
CA PHE A 66 5.38 -2.30 22.34
C PHE A 66 6.72 -1.88 22.93
N PRO A 67 7.72 -1.53 22.10
CA PRO A 67 8.98 -0.98 22.59
C PRO A 67 8.75 0.27 23.46
N ASN A 68 8.97 0.14 24.78
CA ASN A 68 8.78 1.23 25.75
C ASN A 68 9.62 2.48 25.43
N ASN A 69 10.71 2.32 24.68
CA ASN A 69 11.62 3.40 24.29
C ASN A 69 11.05 4.33 23.20
N LEU A 70 9.86 4.06 22.66
CA LEU A 70 9.23 4.91 21.63
C LEU A 70 8.05 5.74 22.16
N VAL A 71 7.56 5.42 23.35
CA VAL A 71 6.42 6.12 23.98
C VAL A 71 6.86 7.52 24.41
N GLY A 72 6.06 8.54 24.09
CA GLY A 72 6.36 9.94 24.46
C GLY A 72 7.43 10.63 23.62
N LEU A 73 8.03 9.96 22.62
CA LEU A 73 8.95 10.58 21.68
C LEU A 73 8.25 11.06 20.42
N TRP A 74 8.59 12.25 19.95
CA TRP A 74 8.20 12.75 18.64
C TRP A 74 9.07 12.09 17.57
N LEU A 75 8.49 11.18 16.80
CA LEU A 75 9.21 10.37 15.81
C LEU A 75 8.59 10.54 14.43
N SER A 76 9.44 10.69 13.42
CA SER A 76 9.00 10.60 12.03
C SER A 76 8.60 9.16 11.69
N ARG A 77 7.78 8.98 10.65
CA ARG A 77 7.38 7.65 10.16
C ARG A 77 8.59 6.73 9.88
N ALA A 78 9.67 7.28 9.34
CA ALA A 78 10.89 6.52 9.06
C ALA A 78 11.57 6.03 10.35
N GLN A 79 11.68 6.89 11.36
CA GLN A 79 12.24 6.53 12.67
C GLN A 79 11.39 5.47 13.38
N ILE A 80 10.06 5.58 13.30
CA ILE A 80 9.13 4.58 13.84
C ILE A 80 9.36 3.23 13.15
N GLY A 81 9.43 3.21 11.82
CA GLY A 81 9.69 2.00 11.04
C GLY A 81 11.03 1.36 11.41
N LYS A 82 12.10 2.17 11.53
CA LYS A 82 13.43 1.70 11.94
C LYS A 82 13.41 1.09 13.34
N ALA A 83 12.84 1.78 14.32
CA ALA A 83 12.82 1.30 15.70
C ALA A 83 12.00 0.00 15.86
N LEU A 84 10.88 -0.12 15.14
CA LEU A 84 10.10 -1.36 15.11
C LEU A 84 10.86 -2.52 14.47
N HIS A 85 11.62 -2.23 13.41
CA HIS A 85 12.47 -3.21 12.77
C HIS A 85 13.58 -3.68 13.73
N ASP A 86 14.30 -2.74 14.35
CA ASP A 86 15.38 -3.05 15.29
C ASP A 86 14.87 -3.85 16.50
N TYR A 87 13.70 -3.48 17.04
CA TYR A 87 13.04 -4.24 18.11
C TYR A 87 12.73 -5.69 17.69
N ARG A 88 12.22 -5.92 16.47
CA ARG A 88 11.97 -7.27 15.95
C ARG A 88 13.27 -8.07 15.82
N MET A 89 14.35 -7.44 15.37
CA MET A 89 15.64 -8.10 15.23
C MET A 89 16.25 -8.46 16.59
N MET A 90 16.17 -7.57 17.58
CA MET A 90 16.67 -7.83 18.94
C MET A 90 15.82 -8.88 19.68
N SER A 91 14.49 -8.86 19.50
CA SER A 91 13.60 -9.87 20.07
C SER A 91 13.89 -11.28 19.51
N ASN A 92 14.22 -11.39 18.22
CA ASN A 92 14.60 -12.66 17.61
C ASN A 92 15.96 -13.19 18.14
N GLN A 93 16.90 -12.32 18.51
CA GLN A 93 18.19 -12.73 19.06
C GLN A 93 18.09 -13.24 20.50
N ASN A 94 17.21 -12.66 21.32
CA ASN A 94 17.02 -13.05 22.72
C ASN A 94 16.09 -14.27 22.90
N GLY A 95 15.52 -14.81 21.81
CA GLY A 95 14.41 -15.78 21.82
C GLY A 95 14.74 -17.21 21.38
N VAL A 96 16.00 -17.65 21.38
CA VAL A 96 16.37 -18.99 20.86
C VAL A 96 15.86 -20.16 21.72
N ASN A 97 15.29 -19.94 22.92
CA ASN A 97 14.92 -21.04 23.83
C ASN A 97 13.44 -21.22 24.21
N ARG A 98 12.50 -20.48 23.62
CA ARG A 98 11.06 -20.80 23.73
C ARG A 98 10.38 -20.60 22.40
N GLN A 99 10.54 -21.61 21.56
CA GLN A 99 9.73 -21.79 20.37
C GLN A 99 8.35 -22.29 20.82
N GLU A 100 7.56 -21.40 21.44
CA GLU A 100 6.10 -21.57 21.37
C GLU A 100 5.78 -21.63 19.88
N SER A 101 5.17 -22.74 19.45
CA SER A 101 4.83 -22.93 18.05
C SER A 101 4.14 -21.66 17.61
N ARG A 102 4.74 -20.95 16.65
CA ARG A 102 4.14 -19.77 16.04
C ARG A 102 2.70 -20.15 15.75
N LYS A 103 1.74 -19.65 16.53
CA LYS A 103 0.40 -19.47 16.00
C LYS A 103 0.65 -18.51 14.88
N THR A 104 0.75 -19.04 13.67
CA THR A 104 0.64 -18.27 12.46
C THR A 104 -0.65 -17.50 12.67
N VAL A 105 -0.53 -16.23 13.07
CA VAL A 105 -1.62 -15.29 12.92
C VAL A 105 -1.94 -15.46 11.46
N ASN A 106 -3.13 -16.02 11.17
CA ASN A 106 -3.66 -16.04 9.84
C ASN A 106 -3.71 -14.57 9.43
N ILE A 107 -2.65 -14.11 8.78
CA ILE A 107 -2.65 -12.88 8.02
C ILE A 107 -3.88 -13.06 7.16
N PRO A 108 -4.93 -12.22 7.32
CA PRO A 108 -6.16 -12.41 6.58
C PRO A 108 -5.76 -12.53 5.11
N THR A 109 -5.95 -13.73 4.57
CA THR A 109 -5.77 -14.04 3.16
C THR A 109 -6.45 -12.90 2.44
N ALA A 110 -5.68 -12.11 1.67
CA ALA A 110 -6.06 -10.80 1.14
C ALA A 110 -7.57 -10.64 1.01
N ASN A 111 -8.17 -9.63 1.66
CA ASN A 111 -9.63 -9.44 1.72
C ASN A 111 -10.29 -9.95 0.42
N PRO A 112 -11.03 -11.07 0.47
CA PRO A 112 -11.45 -11.78 -0.74
C PRO A 112 -12.23 -10.88 -1.69
N LEU A 113 -12.96 -9.89 -1.14
CA LEU A 113 -13.66 -8.86 -1.90
C LEU A 113 -12.71 -7.96 -2.70
N ARG A 114 -11.58 -7.55 -2.12
CA ARG A 114 -10.57 -6.76 -2.82
C ARG A 114 -9.91 -7.57 -3.94
N ALA A 115 -9.56 -8.82 -3.68
CA ALA A 115 -8.97 -9.69 -4.70
C ALA A 115 -9.93 -9.95 -5.87
N GLN A 116 -11.22 -10.14 -5.58
CA GLN A 116 -12.28 -10.28 -6.59
C GLN A 116 -12.46 -8.99 -7.39
N ALA A 117 -12.46 -7.83 -6.72
CA ALA A 117 -12.53 -6.51 -7.37
C ALA A 117 -11.37 -6.27 -8.32
N VAL A 118 -10.14 -6.62 -7.91
CA VAL A 118 -8.95 -6.52 -8.77
C VAL A 118 -9.08 -7.40 -10.02
N ARG A 119 -9.53 -8.66 -9.86
CA ARG A 119 -9.73 -9.57 -11.00
C ARG A 119 -10.76 -9.02 -11.98
N LYS A 120 -11.90 -8.53 -11.48
CA LYS A 120 -12.98 -7.98 -12.31
C LYS A 120 -12.58 -6.68 -13.00
N ALA A 121 -11.88 -5.79 -12.30
CA ALA A 121 -11.34 -4.56 -12.89
C ALA A 121 -10.38 -4.87 -14.05
N ARG A 122 -9.49 -5.85 -13.85
CA ARG A 122 -8.55 -6.28 -14.89
C ARG A 122 -9.26 -6.85 -16.11
N SER A 123 -10.28 -7.70 -15.94
CA SER A 123 -11.03 -8.25 -17.07
C SER A 123 -11.73 -7.15 -17.86
N LEU A 124 -12.44 -6.24 -17.19
CA LEU A 124 -13.15 -5.15 -17.86
C LEU A 124 -12.24 -4.19 -18.63
N ILE A 125 -11.06 -3.88 -18.08
CA ILE A 125 -10.08 -3.01 -18.77
C ILE A 125 -9.43 -3.73 -19.95
N LEU A 126 -9.22 -5.05 -19.87
CA LEU A 126 -8.75 -5.86 -20.99
C LEU A 126 -9.81 -5.96 -22.11
N ASP A 127 -11.09 -6.03 -21.74
CA ASP A 127 -12.24 -5.99 -22.66
C ASP A 127 -12.47 -4.60 -23.29
N GLY A 128 -11.65 -3.61 -22.94
CA GLY A 128 -11.66 -2.28 -23.55
C GLY A 128 -12.67 -1.31 -22.94
N LYS A 129 -13.25 -1.62 -21.78
CA LYS A 129 -14.16 -0.69 -21.07
C LYS A 129 -13.40 0.51 -20.50
N SER A 130 -14.08 1.65 -20.40
CA SER A 130 -13.51 2.88 -19.85
C SER A 130 -13.30 2.77 -18.32
N PRO A 131 -12.32 3.50 -17.76
CA PRO A 131 -12.10 3.53 -16.30
C PRO A 131 -13.35 3.95 -15.52
N ASP A 132 -14.12 4.91 -16.04
CA ASP A 132 -15.33 5.42 -15.39
C ASP A 132 -16.44 4.37 -15.33
N TYR A 133 -16.56 3.55 -16.38
CA TYR A 133 -17.48 2.42 -16.40
C TYR A 133 -17.11 1.37 -15.34
N VAL A 134 -15.81 1.06 -15.22
CA VAL A 134 -15.29 0.13 -14.21
C VAL A 134 -15.51 0.67 -12.80
N GLN A 135 -15.31 1.97 -12.59
CA GLN A 135 -15.56 2.62 -11.30
C GLN A 135 -17.03 2.48 -10.88
N LYS A 136 -17.97 2.81 -11.77
CA LYS A 136 -19.40 2.69 -11.51
C LYS A 136 -19.79 1.25 -11.17
N GLN A 137 -19.36 0.29 -11.98
CA GLN A 137 -19.67 -1.12 -11.78
C GLN A 137 -19.09 -1.68 -10.47
N LEU A 138 -17.84 -1.35 -10.15
CA LEU A 138 -17.21 -1.79 -8.90
C LEU A 138 -17.88 -1.16 -7.68
N SER A 139 -18.35 0.09 -7.77
CA SER A 139 -19.04 0.77 -6.67
C SER A 139 -20.48 0.28 -6.43
N GLU A 140 -21.18 -0.14 -7.50
CA GLU A 140 -22.55 -0.67 -7.40
C GLU A 140 -22.56 -2.10 -6.87
N GLU A 141 -21.60 -2.93 -7.29
CA GLU A 141 -21.55 -4.34 -6.89
C GLU A 141 -20.76 -4.60 -5.61
N MET A 142 -19.78 -3.75 -5.29
CA MET A 142 -18.92 -3.93 -4.13
C MET A 142 -18.87 -2.63 -3.34
N GLN A 143 -19.17 -2.71 -2.04
CA GLN A 143 -19.14 -1.57 -1.10
C GLN A 143 -17.69 -1.13 -0.79
N LEU A 144 -16.89 -0.90 -1.82
CA LEU A 144 -15.50 -0.46 -1.74
C LEU A 144 -15.46 1.06 -1.67
N SER A 145 -14.51 1.59 -0.90
CA SER A 145 -14.27 3.03 -0.88
C SER A 145 -13.80 3.52 -2.25
N ARG A 146 -14.15 4.78 -2.59
CA ARG A 146 -13.77 5.41 -3.87
C ARG A 146 -12.26 5.34 -4.14
N TYR A 147 -11.45 5.50 -3.10
CA TYR A 147 -9.99 5.39 -3.17
C TYR A 147 -9.48 3.97 -3.44
N ALA A 148 -10.12 2.95 -2.85
CA ALA A 148 -9.76 1.56 -3.14
C ALA A 148 -10.04 1.21 -4.61
N ILE A 149 -11.12 1.74 -5.18
CA ILE A 149 -11.48 1.54 -6.58
C ILE A 149 -10.45 2.22 -7.51
N GLU A 150 -10.03 3.45 -7.20
CA GLU A 150 -9.01 4.16 -7.99
C GLU A 150 -7.66 3.42 -8.01
N GLU A 151 -7.21 2.91 -6.85
CA GLU A 151 -5.99 2.10 -6.76
C GLU A 151 -6.09 0.84 -7.63
N ILE A 152 -7.24 0.16 -7.58
CA ILE A 152 -7.51 -1.05 -8.37
C ILE A 152 -7.50 -0.73 -9.88
N ILE A 153 -8.08 0.39 -10.29
CA ILE A 153 -8.11 0.83 -11.69
C ILE A 153 -6.68 1.15 -12.17
N GLN A 154 -5.89 1.86 -11.38
CA GLN A 154 -4.50 2.17 -11.72
C GLN A 154 -3.66 0.91 -11.90
N ASP A 155 -3.79 -0.06 -10.99
CA ASP A 155 -3.13 -1.37 -11.11
C ASP A 155 -3.56 -2.10 -12.38
N ALA A 156 -4.86 -2.14 -12.67
CA ALA A 156 -5.38 -2.79 -13.87
C ALA A 156 -4.90 -2.13 -15.18
N LEU A 157 -4.78 -0.80 -15.22
CA LEU A 157 -4.19 -0.07 -16.35
C LEU A 157 -2.69 -0.37 -16.53
N ALA A 158 -1.94 -0.46 -15.43
CA ALA A 158 -0.53 -0.81 -15.46
C ALA A 158 -0.33 -2.22 -16.03
N VAL A 159 -1.16 -3.18 -15.60
CA VAL A 159 -1.16 -4.56 -16.11
C VAL A 159 -1.48 -4.60 -17.62
N ARG A 160 -2.49 -3.84 -18.08
CA ARG A 160 -2.81 -3.76 -19.52
C ARG A 160 -1.61 -3.25 -20.34
N LYS A 161 -0.94 -2.20 -19.88
CA LYS A 161 0.26 -1.66 -20.55
C LYS A 161 1.39 -2.69 -20.57
N ALA A 162 1.61 -3.41 -19.47
CA ALA A 162 2.62 -4.47 -19.40
C ALA A 162 2.31 -5.60 -20.38
N HIS A 163 1.05 -6.04 -20.46
CA HIS A 163 0.63 -7.08 -21.38
C HIS A 163 0.77 -6.68 -22.85
N GLN A 164 0.46 -5.41 -23.18
CA GLN A 164 0.70 -4.87 -24.54
C GLN A 164 2.18 -4.87 -24.90
N LYS A 165 3.06 -4.44 -23.98
CA LYS A 165 4.53 -4.48 -24.19
C LYS A 165 5.02 -5.91 -24.42
N GLN A 166 4.56 -6.86 -23.62
CA GLN A 166 4.92 -8.28 -23.78
C GLN A 166 4.45 -8.84 -25.12
N LYS A 167 3.23 -8.53 -25.57
CA LYS A 167 2.76 -8.94 -26.90
C LYS A 167 3.63 -8.38 -28.01
N LEU A 168 3.96 -7.09 -27.95
CA LEU A 168 4.79 -6.43 -28.95
C LEU A 168 6.22 -7.03 -28.99
N GLN A 169 6.82 -7.28 -27.82
CA GLN A 169 8.11 -7.97 -27.74
C GLN A 169 8.06 -9.35 -28.38
N LYS A 170 7.03 -10.16 -28.11
CA LYS A 170 6.88 -11.50 -28.71
C LYS A 170 6.78 -11.43 -30.24
N VAL A 171 6.05 -10.46 -30.79
CA VAL A 171 5.95 -10.26 -32.24
C VAL A 171 7.31 -9.91 -32.85
N ILE A 172 8.06 -9.00 -32.21
CA ILE A 172 9.42 -8.63 -32.68
C ILE A 172 10.35 -9.84 -32.66
N TYR A 173 10.37 -10.62 -31.56
CA TYR A 173 11.19 -11.83 -31.48
C TYR A 173 10.80 -12.85 -32.55
N SER A 174 9.50 -13.04 -32.80
CA SER A 174 9.03 -13.96 -33.85
C SER A 174 9.48 -13.51 -35.25
N LEU A 175 9.39 -12.22 -35.57
CA LEU A 175 9.81 -11.69 -36.87
C LEU A 175 11.32 -11.82 -37.05
N PHE A 176 12.10 -11.54 -36.01
CA PHE A 176 13.55 -11.67 -36.03
C PHE A 176 14.00 -13.12 -36.24
N ALA A 177 13.34 -14.08 -35.59
CA ALA A 177 13.61 -15.50 -35.78
C ALA A 177 13.34 -15.95 -37.22
N ILE A 178 12.22 -15.52 -37.81
CA ILE A 178 11.89 -15.83 -39.22
C ILE A 178 12.93 -15.23 -40.16
N PHE A 179 13.34 -13.97 -39.92
CA PHE A 179 14.37 -13.31 -40.72
C PHE A 179 15.70 -14.08 -40.69
N LEU A 180 16.15 -14.55 -39.52
CA LEU A 180 17.36 -15.35 -39.40
C LEU A 180 17.27 -16.67 -40.20
N ILE A 181 16.13 -17.34 -40.17
CA ILE A 181 15.91 -18.58 -40.94
C ILE A 181 16.04 -18.30 -42.44
N VAL A 182 15.44 -17.22 -42.94
CA VAL A 182 15.52 -16.82 -44.35
C VAL A 182 16.96 -16.51 -44.75
N VAL A 183 17.72 -15.79 -43.91
CA VAL A 183 19.13 -15.48 -44.18
C VAL A 183 19.97 -16.75 -44.25
N VAL A 184 19.81 -17.68 -43.30
CA VAL A 184 20.55 -18.95 -43.30
C VAL A 184 20.20 -19.79 -44.53
N ALA A 185 18.92 -19.87 -44.89
CA ALA A 185 18.48 -20.59 -46.08
C ALA A 185 19.05 -19.98 -47.37
N TYR A 186 19.12 -18.66 -47.46
CA TYR A 186 19.74 -17.96 -48.60
C TYR A 186 21.22 -18.30 -48.74
N PHE A 187 22.00 -18.25 -47.65
CA PHE A 187 23.41 -18.64 -47.68
C PHE A 187 23.61 -20.12 -48.03
N ALA A 188 22.75 -21.00 -47.53
CA ALA A 188 22.81 -22.42 -47.88
C ALA A 188 22.53 -22.65 -49.38
N LEU A 189 21.55 -21.95 -49.96
CA LEU A 189 21.25 -22.02 -51.39
C LEU A 189 22.42 -21.50 -52.24
N MET A 190 23.05 -20.40 -51.83
CA MET A 190 24.24 -19.82 -52.49
C MET A 190 25.49 -20.70 -52.40
N LEU A 191 25.56 -21.65 -51.45
CA LEU A 191 26.65 -22.62 -51.35
C LEU A 191 26.41 -23.88 -52.19
N ILE A 192 25.15 -24.16 -52.52
CA ILE A 192 24.75 -25.33 -53.33
C ILE A 192 24.79 -25.00 -54.82
N TYR A 193 24.50 -23.75 -55.19
CA TYR A 193 24.62 -23.22 -56.56
C TYR A 193 26.00 -22.64 -56.83
#